data_AF-A0A2V9FXQ5-F1
#
_entry.id   AF-A0A2V9FXQ5-F1
#
_cell.length_a   1.000
_cell.length_b   1.000
_cell.length_c   1.000
_cell.angle_alpha   90.00
_cell.angle_beta   90.00
_cell.angle_gamma   90.00
#
_symmetry.space_group_name_H-M   'P 1'
#
loop_
_entity.id
_entity.type
_entity.pdbx_description
1 polymer ?
#
loop_
_entity_poly.entity_id
_entity_poly.type
_entity_poly.pdbx_seq_one_letter_code
_entity_poly.pdbx_strand_id
1 'polypeptide(L)'
;MRDAMVGSQAHSGTYLKRALTQLHDKAAWRELDRLIVITDEQSHHGILQAWAPRAYAVNVAPYKHGISYGNGWTHVDGWSERIVDYIAAVEAQAAA
;
A
#
# COMPACT_ATOMS: atom_id res chain seq x y z
N MET A 1 -10.52 -4.80 -24.46
CA MET A 1 -9.73 -4.76 -23.20
C MET A 1 -9.22 -3.36 -22.84
N ARG A 2 -8.80 -2.51 -23.80
CA ARG A 2 -8.36 -1.13 -23.52
C ARG A 2 -9.47 -0.21 -22.98
N ASP A 3 -10.71 -0.33 -23.47
CA ASP A 3 -11.80 0.61 -23.09
C ASP A 3 -12.30 0.47 -21.64
N ALA A 4 -12.29 -0.73 -21.07
CA ALA A 4 -12.79 -0.97 -19.72
C ALA A 4 -11.91 -0.33 -18.63
N MET A 5 -10.60 -0.20 -18.88
CA MET A 5 -9.70 0.45 -17.94
C MET A 5 -9.80 1.97 -18.00
N VAL A 6 -10.00 2.53 -19.19
CA VAL A 6 -10.02 3.98 -19.41
C VAL A 6 -11.29 4.63 -18.88
N GLY A 7 -12.42 3.93 -18.91
CA GLY A 7 -13.68 4.43 -18.32
C GLY A 7 -13.83 4.20 -16.81
N SER A 8 -13.00 3.34 -16.19
CA SER A 8 -13.22 2.89 -14.80
C SER A 8 -12.71 3.86 -13.72
N GLN A 9 -11.70 4.68 -14.04
CA GLN A 9 -11.07 5.63 -13.13
C GLN A 9 -10.48 6.82 -13.91
N ALA A 10 -10.57 8.02 -13.36
CA ALA A 10 -9.88 9.19 -13.90
C ALA A 10 -8.35 8.99 -13.80
N HIS A 11 -7.64 9.07 -14.92
CA HIS A 11 -6.17 8.99 -14.95
C HIS A 11 -5.55 10.36 -14.63
N SER A 12 -5.59 10.73 -13.35
CA SER A 12 -4.63 11.69 -12.79
C SER A 12 -3.50 10.87 -12.17
N GLY A 13 -2.27 11.40 -12.10
CA GLY A 13 -1.10 10.63 -11.64
C GLY A 13 -1.31 9.90 -10.30
N THR A 14 -0.46 8.93 -9.98
CA THR A 14 -0.55 8.17 -8.72
C THR A 14 -0.24 9.06 -7.52
N TYR A 15 -1.24 9.76 -6.99
CA TYR A 15 -1.13 10.62 -5.81
C TYR A 15 -1.31 9.82 -4.52
N LEU A 16 -0.47 8.80 -4.32
CA LEU A 16 -0.57 7.85 -3.20
C LEU A 16 -0.64 8.57 -1.85
N LYS A 17 0.28 9.50 -1.59
CA LYS A 17 0.28 10.30 -0.35
C LYS A 17 -1.02 11.05 -0.11
N ARG A 18 -1.58 11.68 -1.16
CA ARG A 18 -2.84 12.44 -1.06
C ARG A 18 -4.02 11.52 -0.75
N ALA A 19 -4.10 10.37 -1.40
CA ALA A 19 -5.15 9.38 -1.15
C ALA A 19 -5.08 8.88 0.30
N LEU A 20 -3.88 8.56 0.79
CA LEU A 20 -3.68 8.15 2.18
C LEU A 20 -4.05 9.27 3.17
N THR A 21 -3.70 10.53 2.90
CA THR A 21 -4.11 11.66 3.74
C THR A 21 -5.64 11.78 3.79
N GLN A 22 -6.32 11.69 2.65
CA GLN A 22 -7.78 11.75 2.59
C GLN A 22 -8.47 10.60 3.31
N LEU A 23 -7.85 9.41 3.35
CA LEU A 23 -8.34 8.29 4.14
C LEU A 23 -8.12 8.55 5.63
N HIS A 24 -6.90 8.88 6.04
CA HIS A 24 -6.54 9.16 7.42
C HIS A 24 -7.38 10.28 8.08
N ASP A 25 -7.81 11.27 7.30
CA ASP A 25 -8.65 12.37 7.78
C ASP A 25 -10.13 11.99 8.00
N LYS A 26 -10.57 10.84 7.47
CA LYS A 26 -11.91 10.31 7.71
C LYS A 26 -11.91 9.47 8.99
N ALA A 27 -12.81 9.79 9.91
CA ALA A 27 -12.94 9.08 11.20
C ALA A 27 -13.05 7.55 11.04
N ALA A 28 -13.80 7.08 10.05
CA ALA A 28 -13.98 5.64 9.78
C ALA A 28 -12.70 4.89 9.39
N TRP A 29 -11.63 5.59 9.02
CA TRP A 29 -10.36 5.02 8.55
C TRP A 29 -9.18 5.43 9.43
N ARG A 30 -9.43 6.17 10.51
CA ARG A 30 -8.37 6.68 11.39
C ARG A 30 -7.88 5.64 12.38
N GLU A 31 -8.76 4.71 12.76
CA GLU A 31 -8.44 3.59 13.64
C GLU A 31 -8.58 2.30 12.82
N LEU A 32 -7.44 1.77 12.38
CA LEU A 32 -7.36 0.53 11.61
C LEU A 32 -6.42 -0.42 12.33
N ASP A 33 -6.81 -1.70 12.46
CA ASP A 33 -5.89 -2.73 12.92
C ASP A 33 -4.83 -3.05 11.87
N ARG A 34 -5.23 -3.06 10.60
CA ARG A 34 -4.37 -3.37 9.45
C ARG A 34 -4.64 -2.45 8.26
N LEU A 35 -3.58 -1.97 7.64
CA LEU A 35 -3.60 -1.22 6.38
C LEU A 35 -2.66 -1.88 5.37
N ILE A 36 -3.20 -2.38 4.26
CA ILE A 36 -2.42 -2.95 3.16
C ILE A 36 -2.59 -2.03 1.96
N VAL A 37 -1.50 -1.48 1.46
CA VAL A 37 -1.47 -0.66 0.25
C VAL A 37 -0.81 -1.46 -0.86
N ILE A 38 -1.57 -1.74 -1.92
CA ILE A 38 -1.08 -2.42 -3.12
C ILE A 38 -0.86 -1.36 -4.20
N THR A 39 0.36 -1.25 -4.72
CA THR A 39 0.75 -0.20 -5.66
C THR A 39 1.88 -0.68 -6.57
N ASP A 40 1.95 -0.18 -7.80
CA ASP A 40 3.06 -0.39 -8.75
C ASP A 40 4.14 0.70 -8.63
N GLU A 41 4.07 1.49 -7.56
CA GLU A 41 5.06 2.46 -7.10
C GLU A 41 5.51 3.54 -8.11
N GLN A 42 4.60 4.04 -8.95
CA GLN A 42 4.83 5.24 -9.79
C GLN A 42 4.51 6.58 -9.09
N SER A 43 4.74 6.71 -7.77
CA SER A 43 4.41 7.94 -7.03
C SER A 43 5.64 8.83 -6.83
N HIS A 44 5.62 10.03 -7.40
CA HIS A 44 6.71 11.01 -7.23
C HIS A 44 6.73 11.68 -5.84
N HIS A 45 5.72 11.43 -5.00
CA HIS A 45 5.46 12.19 -3.77
C HIS A 45 5.59 11.39 -2.46
N GLY A 46 6.07 10.14 -2.54
CA GLY A 46 6.26 9.26 -1.37
C GLY A 46 4.96 8.70 -0.80
N ILE A 47 5.09 7.96 0.31
CA ILE A 47 3.97 7.38 1.08
C ILE A 47 3.71 8.20 2.35
N LEU A 48 2.45 8.29 2.80
CA LEU A 48 2.15 8.85 4.11
C LEU A 48 2.72 7.94 5.21
N GLN A 49 3.08 8.50 6.38
CA GLN A 49 3.42 7.71 7.56
C GLN A 49 2.31 6.69 7.86
N ALA A 50 2.70 5.44 8.13
CA ALA A 50 1.77 4.42 8.58
C ALA A 50 1.07 4.85 9.88
N TRP A 51 -0.26 4.71 9.93
CA TRP A 51 -1.06 4.99 11.12
C TRP A 51 -1.79 3.77 11.69
N ALA A 52 -1.71 2.63 10.99
CA ALA A 52 -2.20 1.36 11.49
C ALA A 52 -1.05 0.59 12.18
N PRO A 53 -1.32 -0.19 13.25
CA PRO A 53 -0.31 -1.04 13.90
C PRO A 53 0.32 -2.05 12.93
N ARG A 54 -0.45 -2.53 11.95
CA ARG A 54 -0.01 -3.47 10.91
C ARG A 54 -0.13 -2.81 9.54
N ALA A 55 0.96 -2.24 9.05
CA ALA A 55 0.95 -1.47 7.81
C ALA A 55 1.89 -2.09 6.76
N TYR A 56 1.34 -2.48 5.60
CA TYR A 56 2.07 -3.16 4.53
C TYR A 56 2.03 -2.36 3.23
N ALA A 57 3.18 -2.14 2.63
CA ALA A 57 3.32 -1.59 1.28
C ALA A 57 3.72 -2.73 0.34
N VAL A 58 2.78 -3.15 -0.51
CA VAL A 58 2.96 -4.21 -1.50
C VAL A 58 3.28 -3.58 -2.84
N ASN A 59 4.53 -3.71 -3.27
CA ASN A 59 4.98 -3.28 -4.59
C ASN A 59 4.75 -4.39 -5.62
N VAL A 60 3.83 -4.16 -6.56
CA VAL A 60 3.52 -5.13 -7.63
C VAL A 60 4.35 -4.92 -8.91
N ALA A 61 5.12 -3.83 -8.98
CA ALA A 61 5.97 -3.59 -10.12
C ALA A 61 7.25 -4.46 -10.06
N PRO A 62 7.79 -4.90 -11.22
CA PRO A 62 9.07 -5.63 -11.26
C PRO A 62 10.29 -4.74 -10.96
N TYR A 63 10.09 -3.43 -10.75
CA TYR A 63 11.15 -2.46 -10.57
C TYR A 63 11.61 -2.40 -9.11
N LYS A 64 12.90 -2.65 -8.90
CA LYS A 64 13.60 -2.77 -7.61
C LYS A 64 13.70 -1.49 -6.75
N HIS A 65 13.21 -0.35 -7.22
CA HIS A 65 13.43 0.95 -6.57
C HIS A 65 12.10 1.56 -6.15
N GLY A 66 11.61 1.06 -5.02
CA GLY A 66 10.37 1.48 -4.40
C GLY A 66 10.45 2.73 -3.53
N ILE A 67 9.29 3.36 -3.29
CA ILE A 67 9.15 4.73 -2.79
C ILE A 67 9.12 4.81 -1.25
N SER A 68 9.31 3.70 -0.56
CA SER A 68 8.85 3.61 0.84
C SER A 68 9.85 3.02 1.83
N TYR A 69 11.15 3.18 1.61
CA TYR A 69 12.12 2.97 2.70
C TYR A 69 11.86 3.94 3.86
N GLY A 70 11.40 3.40 5.00
CA GLY A 70 11.06 4.17 6.19
C GLY A 70 9.59 4.62 6.24
N ASN A 71 9.18 5.15 7.40
CA ASN A 71 7.82 5.61 7.73
C ASN A 71 6.84 4.56 8.29
N GLY A 72 7.35 3.50 8.92
CA GLY A 72 6.53 2.52 9.67
C GLY A 72 5.83 1.46 8.82
N TRP A 73 6.20 1.33 7.54
CA TRP A 73 5.65 0.32 6.62
C TRP A 73 6.53 -0.92 6.57
N THR A 74 5.90 -2.09 6.49
CA THR A 74 6.53 -3.35 6.09
C THR A 74 6.44 -3.52 4.57
N HIS A 75 7.59 -3.65 3.92
CA HIS A 75 7.69 -3.81 2.47
C HIS A 75 7.49 -5.23 2.02
N VAL A 76 6.69 -5.41 0.98
CA VAL A 76 6.56 -6.68 0.27
C VAL A 76 6.76 -6.42 -1.21
N ASP A 77 7.84 -6.96 -1.77
CA ASP A 77 8.18 -6.83 -3.18
C ASP A 77 7.70 -8.03 -3.99
N GLY A 78 7.04 -7.76 -5.11
CA GLY A 78 6.52 -8.76 -6.03
C GLY A 78 5.09 -9.19 -5.70
N TRP A 79 4.40 -9.74 -6.71
CA TRP A 79 3.04 -10.26 -6.57
C TRP A 79 2.99 -11.77 -6.68
N SER A 80 2.31 -12.40 -5.73
CA SER A 80 1.91 -13.81 -5.74
C SER A 80 0.63 -13.96 -4.93
N GLU A 81 -0.21 -14.95 -5.25
CA GLU A 81 -1.41 -15.29 -4.45
C GLU A 81 -1.06 -15.58 -2.98
N ARG A 82 0.19 -15.97 -2.70
CA ARG A 82 0.70 -16.26 -1.36
C ARG A 82 1.04 -15.03 -0.53
N ILE A 83 0.78 -13.81 -1.03
CA ILE A 83 1.11 -12.59 -0.28
C ILE A 83 0.33 -12.47 1.03
N VAL A 84 -0.91 -12.99 1.04
CA VAL A 84 -1.73 -13.03 2.25
C VAL A 84 -1.15 -14.00 3.28
N ASP A 85 -0.66 -15.16 2.83
CA ASP A 85 0.03 -16.13 3.70
C ASP A 85 1.29 -15.53 4.31
N TYR A 86 2.06 -14.79 3.50
CA TYR A 86 3.26 -14.10 3.96
C TYR A 86 2.94 -13.08 5.05
N ILE A 87 1.93 -12.22 4.83
CA ILE A 87 1.48 -11.23 5.83
C ILE A 87 1.05 -11.94 7.12
N ALA A 88 0.27 -13.02 7.02
CA ALA A 88 -0.16 -13.79 8.18
C ALA A 88 1.01 -14.38 8.98
N ALA A 89 2.03 -14.91 8.28
CA ALA A 89 3.23 -15.45 8.93
C ALA A 89 4.06 -14.37 9.64
N VAL A 90 4.22 -13.19 9.02
CA VAL A 90 4.91 -12.04 9.62
C VAL A 90 4.20 -11.59 10.91
N GLU A 91 2.87 -11.50 10.88
CA GLU A 91 2.10 -11.12 12.08
C GLU A 91 2.19 -12.17 13.18
N ALA A 92 2.17 -13.47 12.84
CA ALA A 92 2.34 -14.54 13.81
C ALA A 92 3.71 -14.50 14.49
N GLN A 93 4.77 -14.19 13.73
CA GLN A 93 6.11 -14.06 14.27
C GLN A 93 6.25 -12.84 15.20
N ALA A 94 5.59 -11.73 14.90
CA ALA A 94 5.61 -10.53 15.73
C ALA A 94 4.79 -10.66 17.03
N ALA A 95 3.88 -11.62 17.10
CA ALA A 95 3.04 -11.90 18.27
C ALA A 95 3.64 -12.93 19.25
N ALA A 96 4.76 -13.56 18.89
CA ALA A 96 5.49 -14.53 19.70
C ALA A 96 6.60 -13.87 20.53
#